data_AF-A0A3A1XR36-F1
#
_entry.id   AF-A0A3A1XR36-F1
#
_cell.length_a   1.000
_cell.length_b   1.000
_cell.length_c   1.000
_cell.angle_alpha   90.00
_cell.angle_beta   90.00
_cell.angle_gamma   90.00
#
_symmetry.space_group_name_H-M   'P 1'
#
loop_
_entity.id
_entity.type
_entity.pdbx_description
1 polymer ?
#
loop_
_entity_poly.entity_id
_entity_poly.type
_entity_poly.pdbx_seq_one_letter_code
_entity_poly.pdbx_strand_id
1 'polypeptide(L)'
;MQNECKLTYEYKKKVTMKKLTKICALIGAAAMIVSVSACGSTKSSDANGATSLTIWHYWDGANADTFDAMVKDFNASHKNIKIKTASVPNSDFMTKLRASASSKSLPDISISDLVWVPQIAKMGNLTDLSKVISSKTLDDVTPALIDYGHIDGKQVSVPVTANNLAYMYNKDVYKEAGLDPNKPPQTWDELKKVAKTIKEKTGKPGYDLLTQAGDNGEGLTWNFQVNLWQAGGEFLTKDNSKAAFNTPEGKKAMNFWMDLIKSGVSPYAKWGEFEKGKG
;
A
#
# COMPACT_ATOMS: atom_id res chain seq x y z
N MET A 1 16.99 -6.18 46.81
CA MET A 1 16.75 -5.50 45.51
C MET A 1 15.25 -5.60 45.17
N GLN A 2 14.47 -4.85 45.93
CA GLN A 2 13.05 -4.59 45.69
C GLN A 2 13.02 -3.10 45.35
N ASN A 3 12.80 -2.71 44.08
CA ASN A 3 12.42 -1.32 43.77
C ASN A 3 12.02 -0.99 42.32
N GLU A 4 11.47 -1.90 41.50
CA GLU A 4 10.98 -1.49 40.16
C GLU A 4 9.62 -2.07 39.73
N CYS A 5 8.71 -2.30 40.68
CA CYS A 5 7.35 -2.78 40.38
C CYS A 5 6.24 -1.89 40.97
N LYS A 6 6.32 -0.56 40.74
CA LYS A 6 5.38 0.40 41.35
C LYS A 6 5.03 1.65 40.52
N LEU A 7 4.99 1.57 39.18
CA LEU A 7 4.66 2.74 38.34
C LEU A 7 3.42 2.63 37.43
N THR A 8 2.54 1.65 37.62
CA THR A 8 1.34 1.48 36.76
C THR A 8 0.01 1.46 37.50
N TYR A 9 -0.10 2.06 38.70
CA TYR A 9 -1.35 1.98 39.48
C TYR A 9 -2.02 3.30 39.91
N GLU A 10 -1.53 4.49 39.51
CA GLU A 10 -2.19 5.75 39.89
C GLU A 10 -2.61 6.63 38.71
N TYR A 11 -3.64 6.21 37.96
CA TYR A 11 -4.40 7.15 37.12
C TYR A 11 -5.90 6.86 37.03
N LYS A 12 -6.52 6.37 38.12
CA LYS A 12 -7.98 6.36 38.25
C LYS A 12 -8.40 6.88 39.63
N LYS A 13 -9.32 7.85 39.58
CA LYS A 13 -10.10 8.50 40.65
C LYS A 13 -9.49 9.77 41.27
N LYS A 14 -10.03 10.91 40.84
CA LYS A 14 -10.67 11.86 41.76
C LYS A 14 -11.70 12.70 41.02
N VAL A 15 -12.94 12.23 41.07
CA VAL A 15 -14.13 13.05 40.90
C VAL A 15 -14.49 13.63 42.27
N THR A 16 -15.05 14.83 42.23
CA THR A 16 -15.97 15.49 43.20
C THR A 16 -15.46 16.57 44.16
N MET A 17 -15.92 17.78 43.84
CA MET A 17 -16.79 18.69 44.62
C MET A 17 -16.18 19.86 45.41
N LYS A 18 -16.58 21.08 45.02
CA LYS A 18 -17.07 22.21 45.85
C LYS A 18 -17.66 23.27 44.90
N LYS A 19 -18.98 23.28 44.67
CA LYS A 19 -20.00 24.14 45.30
C LYS A 19 -19.60 25.62 45.43
N LEU A 20 -20.16 26.45 44.56
CA LEU A 20 -20.57 27.84 44.84
C LEU A 20 -21.91 28.11 44.14
N THR A 21 -22.72 28.95 44.76
CA THR A 21 -24.19 28.90 44.75
C THR A 21 -24.73 30.18 44.09
N LYS A 22 -25.66 30.00 43.12
CA LYS A 22 -26.85 30.82 42.77
C LYS A 22 -26.74 32.34 42.53
N ILE A 23 -27.27 32.83 41.38
CA ILE A 23 -28.58 33.55 41.19
C ILE A 23 -28.63 34.35 39.86
N CYS A 24 -29.75 34.19 39.13
CA CYS A 24 -30.43 35.07 38.13
C CYS A 24 -29.62 35.64 36.93
N ALA A 25 -30.12 35.82 35.70
CA ALA A 25 -31.47 36.12 35.24
C ALA A 25 -31.68 35.71 33.76
N LEU A 26 -32.96 35.59 33.39
CA LEU A 26 -33.50 35.46 32.03
C LEU A 26 -33.17 36.64 31.10
N ILE A 27 -33.30 36.38 29.79
CA ILE A 27 -33.63 37.26 28.63
C ILE A 27 -32.55 37.22 27.53
N GLY A 28 -32.94 36.78 26.32
CA GLY A 28 -32.17 37.05 25.10
C GLY A 28 -32.28 35.99 24.00
N ALA A 29 -33.48 35.72 23.49
CA ALA A 29 -33.64 35.06 22.20
C ALA A 29 -33.27 36.06 21.07
N ALA A 30 -32.30 35.73 20.22
CA ALA A 30 -32.15 36.32 18.90
C ALA A 30 -31.42 35.36 17.95
N ALA A 31 -32.23 34.80 17.04
CA ALA A 31 -31.93 34.15 15.77
C ALA A 31 -30.46 34.07 15.28
N MET A 32 -30.01 32.85 14.99
CA MET A 32 -29.32 32.59 13.73
C MET A 32 -30.08 31.54 12.94
N ILE A 33 -30.60 32.01 11.82
CA ILE A 33 -31.35 31.27 10.82
C ILE A 33 -30.46 30.19 10.22
N VAL A 34 -30.98 28.98 10.26
CA VAL A 34 -30.58 27.82 9.45
C VAL A 34 -30.60 28.21 7.97
N SER A 35 -29.45 28.18 7.32
CA SER A 35 -29.35 28.04 5.87
C SER A 35 -28.86 26.64 5.56
N VAL A 36 -29.79 25.68 5.62
CA VAL A 36 -29.66 24.39 4.95
C VAL A 36 -30.04 24.62 3.49
N SER A 37 -29.03 24.74 2.64
CA SER A 37 -29.11 24.53 1.19
C SER A 37 -27.95 23.57 0.87
N ALA A 38 -28.19 22.26 0.82
CA ALA A 38 -28.73 21.51 -0.30
C ALA A 38 -27.74 21.39 -1.48
N CYS A 39 -27.24 20.16 -1.64
CA CYS A 39 -26.85 19.46 -2.86
C CYS A 39 -26.19 20.25 -4.00
N GLY A 40 -24.92 19.95 -4.22
CA GLY A 40 -24.26 20.16 -5.50
C GLY A 40 -22.77 19.97 -5.37
N SER A 41 -22.18 19.17 -6.24
CA SER A 41 -20.74 19.12 -6.49
C SER A 41 -20.26 20.49 -7.01
N THR A 42 -20.14 21.47 -6.11
CA THR A 42 -19.53 22.77 -6.39
C THR A 42 -18.03 22.63 -6.20
N LYS A 43 -17.31 22.64 -7.33
CA LYS A 43 -15.89 22.99 -7.37
C LYS A 43 -15.72 24.28 -6.56
N SER A 44 -15.09 24.20 -5.39
CA SER A 44 -14.81 25.39 -4.60
C SER A 44 -13.71 26.18 -5.32
N SER A 45 -14.08 27.34 -5.86
CA SER A 45 -13.10 28.32 -6.32
C SER A 45 -12.40 28.91 -5.10
N ASP A 46 -11.07 28.86 -5.05
CA ASP A 46 -10.31 29.57 -4.01
C ASP A 46 -10.51 31.10 -4.18
N ALA A 47 -10.07 31.91 -3.21
CA ALA A 47 -10.27 33.37 -3.16
C ALA A 47 -9.84 34.15 -4.43
N ASN A 48 -9.05 33.52 -5.31
CA ASN A 48 -8.58 34.07 -6.59
C ASN A 48 -9.30 33.49 -7.83
N GLY A 49 -10.41 32.76 -7.69
CA GLY A 49 -11.17 32.18 -8.80
C GLY A 49 -10.58 30.88 -9.40
N ALA A 50 -9.50 30.35 -8.82
CA ALA A 50 -8.88 29.10 -9.27
C ALA A 50 -9.69 27.87 -8.82
N THR A 51 -9.81 26.86 -9.69
CA THR A 51 -10.43 25.57 -9.34
C THR A 51 -9.50 24.77 -8.43
N SER A 52 -9.94 24.47 -7.21
CA SER A 52 -9.21 23.57 -6.31
C SER A 52 -9.53 22.12 -6.62
N LEU A 53 -8.49 21.27 -6.69
CA LEU A 53 -8.59 19.81 -6.78
C LEU A 53 -7.85 19.16 -5.60
N THR A 54 -8.39 18.07 -5.10
CA THR A 54 -7.87 17.32 -3.96
C THR A 54 -7.29 15.99 -4.41
N ILE A 55 -6.08 15.67 -3.93
CA ILE A 55 -5.42 14.40 -4.18
C ILE A 55 -5.16 13.69 -2.86
N TRP A 56 -5.62 12.45 -2.73
CA TRP A 56 -5.22 11.58 -1.61
C TRP A 56 -4.17 10.58 -2.07
N HIS A 57 -3.12 10.40 -1.26
CA HIS A 57 -2.07 9.40 -1.46
C HIS A 57 -1.65 8.80 -0.12
N TYR A 58 -0.87 7.72 -0.14
CA TYR A 58 -0.34 7.06 1.08
C TYR A 58 1.19 7.07 1.15
N TRP A 59 1.85 7.82 0.26
CA TRP A 59 3.30 8.00 0.31
C TRP A 59 3.75 8.76 1.57
N ASP A 60 4.93 8.39 2.05
CA ASP A 60 5.64 8.95 3.20
C ASP A 60 7.12 9.24 2.84
N GLY A 61 7.85 9.83 3.79
CA GLY A 61 9.27 10.13 3.67
C GLY A 61 9.65 10.82 2.36
N ALA A 62 10.72 10.34 1.73
CA ALA A 62 11.24 10.92 0.49
C ALA A 62 10.24 10.89 -0.67
N ASN A 63 9.32 9.91 -0.71
CA ASN A 63 8.30 9.83 -1.75
C ASN A 63 7.26 10.95 -1.58
N ALA A 64 6.81 11.19 -0.35
CA ALA A 64 5.91 12.31 -0.05
C ALA A 64 6.57 13.66 -0.36
N ASP A 65 7.81 13.86 0.09
CA ASP A 65 8.56 15.10 -0.15
C ASP A 65 8.72 15.39 -1.66
N THR A 66 9.03 14.36 -2.44
CA THR A 66 9.15 14.46 -3.90
C THR A 66 7.82 14.83 -4.53
N PHE A 67 6.72 14.20 -4.11
CA PHE A 67 5.40 14.48 -4.65
C PHE A 67 4.92 15.89 -4.30
N ASP A 68 5.15 16.35 -3.07
CA ASP A 68 4.81 17.70 -2.63
C ASP A 68 5.59 18.77 -3.41
N ALA A 69 6.85 18.51 -3.75
CA ALA A 69 7.64 19.37 -4.64
C ALA A 69 7.02 19.45 -6.05
N MET A 70 6.61 18.32 -6.63
CA MET A 70 5.93 18.30 -7.93
C MET A 70 4.60 19.08 -7.90
N VAL A 71 3.83 18.94 -6.82
CA VAL A 71 2.57 19.67 -6.61
C VAL A 71 2.82 21.17 -6.47
N LYS A 72 3.88 21.57 -5.77
CA LYS A 72 4.30 22.97 -5.64
C LYS A 72 4.63 23.57 -7.01
N ASP A 73 5.39 22.86 -7.84
CA ASP A 73 5.76 23.31 -9.19
C ASP A 73 4.54 23.40 -10.11
N PHE A 74 3.63 22.42 -10.03
CA PHE A 74 2.35 22.48 -10.73
C PHE A 74 1.53 23.71 -10.32
N ASN A 75 1.39 23.96 -9.02
CA ASN A 75 0.65 25.09 -8.48
C ASN A 75 1.30 26.45 -8.81
N ALA A 76 2.62 26.51 -8.97
CA ALA A 76 3.33 27.72 -9.36
C ALA A 76 3.09 28.06 -10.84
N SER A 77 3.13 27.04 -11.70
CA SER A 77 2.96 27.14 -13.15
C SER A 77 1.50 27.29 -13.61
N HIS A 78 0.52 26.84 -12.82
CA HIS A 78 -0.90 26.92 -13.16
C HIS A 78 -1.64 27.94 -12.26
N LYS A 79 -2.22 28.97 -12.87
CA LYS A 79 -2.99 29.99 -12.15
C LYS A 79 -4.47 29.64 -11.96
N ASN A 80 -5.03 28.83 -12.86
CA ASN A 80 -6.45 28.49 -12.88
C ASN A 80 -6.80 27.21 -12.10
N ILE A 81 -5.79 26.42 -11.71
CA ILE A 81 -5.95 25.15 -10.99
C ILE A 81 -5.03 25.18 -9.76
N LYS A 82 -5.55 24.71 -8.63
CA LYS A 82 -4.78 24.49 -7.41
C LYS A 82 -4.96 23.06 -6.90
N ILE A 83 -3.86 22.36 -6.73
CA ILE A 83 -3.81 21.01 -6.15
C ILE A 83 -3.58 21.11 -4.64
N LYS A 84 -4.40 20.41 -3.87
CA LYS A 84 -4.25 20.19 -2.43
C LYS A 84 -4.07 18.70 -2.17
N THR A 85 -2.98 18.32 -1.51
CA THR A 85 -2.69 16.91 -1.18
C THR A 85 -3.12 16.58 0.24
N ALA A 86 -3.45 15.31 0.48
CA ALA A 86 -3.57 14.75 1.82
C ALA A 86 -2.92 13.36 1.83
N SER A 87 -1.89 13.19 2.66
CA SER A 87 -1.36 11.87 2.97
C SER A 87 -2.31 11.16 3.95
N VAL A 88 -2.64 9.91 3.64
CA VAL A 88 -3.49 9.04 4.43
C VAL A 88 -2.71 7.73 4.65
N PRO A 89 -2.51 7.28 5.90
CA PRO A 89 -1.80 6.03 6.16
C PRO A 89 -2.34 4.87 5.34
N ASN A 90 -1.45 4.05 4.78
CA ASN A 90 -1.83 2.94 3.89
C ASN A 90 -2.88 2.01 4.53
N SER A 91 -2.73 1.69 5.82
CA SER A 91 -3.67 0.87 6.60
C SER A 91 -5.09 1.44 6.67
N ASP A 92 -5.22 2.77 6.62
CA ASP A 92 -6.49 3.48 6.81
C ASP A 92 -7.11 3.91 5.48
N PHE A 93 -6.35 3.83 4.39
CA PHE A 93 -6.68 4.45 3.11
C PHE A 93 -8.02 3.98 2.54
N MET A 94 -8.20 2.67 2.41
CA MET A 94 -9.44 2.08 1.88
C MET A 94 -10.63 2.26 2.82
N THR A 95 -10.40 2.27 4.14
CA THR A 95 -11.45 2.56 5.13
C THR A 95 -11.95 3.99 4.96
N LYS A 96 -11.02 4.95 4.83
CA LYS A 96 -11.35 6.36 4.60
C LYS A 96 -12.06 6.57 3.27
N LEU A 97 -11.59 5.95 2.17
CA LEU A 97 -12.25 6.04 0.87
C LEU A 97 -13.69 5.52 0.91
N ARG A 98 -13.96 4.37 1.53
CA ARG A 98 -15.33 3.83 1.65
C ARG A 98 -16.25 4.75 2.46
N ALA A 99 -15.75 5.30 3.56
CA ALA A 99 -16.51 6.27 4.37
C ALA A 99 -16.80 7.56 3.57
N SER A 100 -15.84 8.03 2.77
CA SER A 100 -16.00 9.22 1.93
C SER A 100 -16.89 9.00 0.71
N ALA A 101 -16.91 7.81 0.13
CA ALA A 101 -17.89 7.43 -0.89
C ALA A 101 -19.32 7.53 -0.32
N SER A 102 -19.53 6.98 0.88
CA SER A 102 -20.85 7.00 1.55
C SER A 102 -21.31 8.41 1.92
N SER A 103 -20.39 9.27 2.35
CA SER A 103 -20.67 10.67 2.71
C SER A 103 -20.58 11.65 1.54
N LYS A 104 -20.34 11.17 0.31
CA LYS A 104 -20.17 11.98 -0.91
C LYS A 104 -19.06 13.04 -0.77
N SER A 105 -17.96 12.66 -0.12
CA SER A 105 -16.79 13.50 0.19
C SER A 105 -15.47 12.91 -0.34
N LEU A 106 -15.54 12.16 -1.44
CA LEU A 106 -14.35 11.60 -2.11
C LEU A 106 -13.40 12.71 -2.59
N PRO A 107 -12.08 12.44 -2.65
CA PRO A 107 -11.15 13.34 -3.31
C PRO A 107 -11.40 13.37 -4.82
N ASP A 108 -10.90 14.41 -5.50
CA ASP A 108 -10.94 14.50 -6.96
C ASP A 108 -10.04 13.44 -7.61
N ILE A 109 -8.88 13.15 -7.01
CA ILE A 109 -7.93 12.13 -7.45
C ILE A 109 -7.53 11.26 -6.25
N SER A 110 -7.50 9.95 -6.44
CA SER A 110 -6.96 9.01 -5.47
C SER A 110 -5.78 8.26 -6.08
N ILE A 111 -4.60 8.44 -5.50
CA ILE A 111 -3.42 7.64 -5.79
C ILE A 111 -3.48 6.42 -4.87
N SER A 112 -3.86 5.29 -5.43
CA SER A 112 -4.18 4.05 -4.73
C SER A 112 -3.26 2.91 -5.16
N ASP A 113 -3.14 1.90 -4.30
CA ASP A 113 -2.47 0.66 -4.65
C ASP A 113 -3.20 -0.05 -5.81
N LEU A 114 -2.43 -0.77 -6.64
CA LEU A 114 -2.94 -1.50 -7.79
C LEU A 114 -4.14 -2.37 -7.41
N VAL A 115 -4.03 -3.17 -6.33
CA VAL A 115 -5.06 -4.16 -5.95
C VAL A 115 -6.37 -3.52 -5.45
N TRP A 116 -6.37 -2.21 -5.22
CA TRP A 116 -7.56 -1.47 -4.78
C TRP A 116 -8.40 -0.91 -5.93
N VAL A 117 -7.85 -0.76 -7.13
CA VAL A 117 -8.55 -0.15 -8.28
C VAL A 117 -9.91 -0.81 -8.56
N PRO A 118 -10.05 -2.16 -8.60
CA PRO A 118 -11.36 -2.79 -8.83
C PRO A 118 -12.37 -2.55 -7.70
N GLN A 119 -11.91 -2.35 -6.47
CA GLN A 119 -12.78 -2.01 -5.35
C GLN A 119 -13.24 -0.55 -5.45
N ILE A 120 -12.32 0.36 -5.78
CA ILE A 120 -12.61 1.80 -5.93
C ILE A 120 -13.57 2.05 -7.11
N ALA A 121 -13.41 1.31 -8.21
CA ALA A 121 -14.32 1.36 -9.35
C ALA A 121 -15.79 1.03 -9.00
N LYS A 122 -16.02 0.29 -7.91
CA LYS A 122 -17.36 -0.02 -7.38
C LYS A 122 -17.90 1.03 -6.40
N MET A 123 -17.04 1.91 -5.88
CA MET A 123 -17.40 2.91 -4.86
C MET A 123 -17.98 4.20 -5.45
N GLY A 124 -17.74 4.47 -6.72
CA GLY A 124 -18.22 5.67 -7.39
C GLY A 124 -18.04 5.61 -8.90
N ASN A 125 -18.62 6.58 -9.60
CA ASN A 125 -18.44 6.69 -11.04
C ASN A 125 -17.07 7.32 -11.34
N LEU A 126 -16.08 6.48 -11.63
CA LEU A 126 -14.76 6.94 -12.05
C LEU A 126 -14.81 7.55 -13.46
N THR A 127 -14.05 8.62 -13.65
CA THR A 127 -13.88 9.27 -14.95
C THR A 127 -13.14 8.31 -15.87
N ASP A 128 -13.62 8.18 -17.10
CA ASP A 128 -12.90 7.48 -18.15
C ASP A 128 -11.68 8.32 -18.59
N LEU A 129 -10.50 7.92 -18.11
CA LEU A 129 -9.25 8.64 -18.30
C LEU A 129 -8.81 8.69 -19.76
N SER A 130 -9.26 7.76 -20.59
CA SER A 130 -9.01 7.80 -22.05
C SER A 130 -9.59 9.04 -22.74
N LYS A 131 -10.53 9.74 -22.09
CA LYS A 131 -11.13 10.98 -22.59
C LYS A 131 -10.38 12.24 -22.18
N VAL A 132 -9.46 12.14 -21.22
CA VAL A 132 -8.75 13.28 -20.63
C VAL A 132 -7.23 13.16 -20.70
N ILE A 133 -6.70 11.95 -20.87
CA ILE A 133 -5.29 11.67 -21.10
C ILE A 133 -5.11 11.36 -22.60
N SER A 134 -4.05 11.90 -23.21
CA SER A 134 -3.76 11.65 -24.61
C SER A 134 -3.45 10.17 -24.86
N SER A 135 -3.86 9.64 -26.02
CA SER A 135 -3.54 8.25 -26.39
C SER A 135 -2.03 8.01 -26.38
N LYS A 136 -1.24 8.97 -26.89
CA LYS A 136 0.23 8.93 -26.86
C LYS A 136 0.78 8.70 -25.45
N THR A 137 0.19 9.32 -24.43
CA THR A 137 0.61 9.12 -23.04
C THR A 137 0.22 7.74 -22.52
N LEU A 138 -0.97 7.25 -22.86
CA LEU A 138 -1.42 5.91 -22.44
C LEU A 138 -0.61 4.81 -23.13
N ASP A 139 -0.29 4.97 -24.41
CA ASP A 139 0.48 4.02 -25.22
C ASP A 139 1.96 3.92 -24.77
N ASP A 140 2.47 4.93 -24.07
CA ASP A 140 3.84 4.96 -23.52
C ASP A 140 3.96 4.23 -22.17
N VAL A 141 2.84 3.80 -21.58
CA VAL A 141 2.80 3.06 -20.32
C VAL A 141 2.87 1.56 -20.58
N THR A 142 3.51 0.81 -19.68
CA THR A 142 3.56 -0.65 -19.71
C THR A 142 2.15 -1.25 -19.93
N PRO A 143 1.92 -2.05 -20.99
CA PRO A 143 0.59 -2.52 -21.38
C PRO A 143 -0.17 -3.23 -20.26
N ALA A 144 0.50 -4.10 -19.50
CA ALA A 144 -0.13 -4.82 -18.40
C ALA A 144 -0.74 -3.90 -17.33
N LEU A 145 -0.17 -2.71 -17.10
CA LEU A 145 -0.69 -1.74 -16.13
C LEU A 145 -1.88 -0.95 -16.71
N ILE A 146 -1.87 -0.66 -18.01
CA ILE A 146 -3.00 -0.04 -18.71
C ILE A 146 -4.18 -1.00 -18.74
N ASP A 147 -3.94 -2.26 -19.13
CA ASP A 147 -4.94 -3.33 -19.19
C ASP A 147 -5.58 -3.56 -17.81
N TYR A 148 -4.78 -3.56 -16.74
CA TYR A 148 -5.30 -3.69 -15.38
C TYR A 148 -6.27 -2.56 -15.00
N GLY A 149 -5.98 -1.34 -15.42
CA GLY A 149 -6.82 -0.17 -15.20
C GLY A 149 -8.05 -0.09 -16.11
N HIS A 150 -8.22 -1.03 -17.04
CA HIS A 150 -9.35 -1.09 -17.95
C HIS A 150 -10.49 -1.91 -17.34
N ILE A 151 -11.54 -1.24 -16.86
CA ILE A 151 -12.67 -1.87 -16.17
C ILE A 151 -13.97 -1.39 -16.81
N ASP A 152 -14.86 -2.34 -17.14
CA ASP A 152 -16.18 -2.08 -17.73
C ASP A 152 -16.14 -1.13 -18.95
N GLY A 153 -15.13 -1.30 -19.81
CA GLY A 153 -14.95 -0.52 -21.04
C GLY A 153 -14.36 0.88 -20.85
N LYS A 154 -13.87 1.23 -19.65
CA LYS A 154 -13.28 2.54 -19.33
C LYS A 154 -11.86 2.38 -18.83
N GLN A 155 -10.99 3.34 -19.15
CA GLN A 155 -9.71 3.47 -18.45
C GLN A 155 -9.95 4.18 -17.11
N VAL A 156 -10.07 3.44 -16.01
CA VAL A 156 -10.45 4.03 -14.71
C VAL A 156 -9.25 4.40 -13.82
N SER A 157 -8.05 3.92 -14.17
CA SER A 157 -6.80 4.27 -13.50
C SER A 157 -5.63 4.34 -14.48
N VAL A 158 -4.58 5.09 -14.13
CA VAL A 158 -3.29 5.13 -14.82
C VAL A 158 -2.18 5.01 -13.76
N PRO A 159 -1.12 4.22 -13.98
CA PRO A 159 -0.02 4.13 -13.03
C PRO A 159 0.76 5.46 -13.02
N VAL A 160 1.06 5.95 -11.81
CA VAL A 160 1.94 7.11 -11.58
C VAL A 160 3.30 6.70 -11.05
N THR A 161 3.42 5.46 -10.58
CA THR A 161 4.66 4.78 -10.19
C THR A 161 4.51 3.29 -10.52
N ALA A 162 5.64 2.57 -10.60
CA ALA A 162 5.64 1.13 -10.75
C ALA A 162 6.83 0.54 -9.97
N ASN A 163 6.67 -0.70 -9.50
CA ASN A 163 7.73 -1.51 -8.91
C ASN A 163 7.47 -2.98 -9.25
N ASN A 164 8.42 -3.85 -8.90
CA ASN A 164 8.26 -5.30 -8.94
C ASN A 164 9.10 -5.94 -7.83
N LEU A 165 8.90 -7.24 -7.62
CA LEU A 165 9.74 -8.01 -6.71
C LEU A 165 11.06 -8.39 -7.40
N ALA A 166 12.15 -8.18 -6.68
CA ALA A 166 13.50 -8.47 -7.14
C ALA A 166 14.24 -9.38 -6.15
N TYR A 167 15.16 -10.20 -6.67
CA TYR A 167 16.08 -10.95 -5.82
C TYR A 167 17.21 -10.04 -5.35
N MET A 168 17.24 -9.74 -4.05
CA MET A 168 18.34 -9.06 -3.38
C MET A 168 19.14 -10.06 -2.56
N TYR A 169 20.45 -9.83 -2.42
CA TYR A 169 21.33 -10.70 -1.65
C TYR A 169 22.49 -9.91 -1.03
N ASN A 170 23.02 -10.43 0.07
CA ASN A 170 24.15 -9.83 0.77
C ASN A 170 25.47 -10.39 0.21
N LYS A 171 26.22 -9.54 -0.50
CA LYS A 171 27.52 -9.91 -1.09
C LYS A 171 28.56 -10.33 -0.05
N ASP A 172 28.51 -9.80 1.17
CA ASP A 172 29.46 -10.16 2.21
C ASP A 172 29.13 -11.52 2.83
N VAL A 173 27.84 -11.86 2.95
CA VAL A 173 27.39 -13.22 3.33
C VAL A 173 27.80 -14.24 2.26
N TYR A 174 27.75 -13.88 0.98
CA TYR A 174 28.27 -14.74 -0.10
C TYR A 174 29.77 -15.02 0.08
N LYS A 175 30.59 -13.98 0.31
CA LYS A 175 32.03 -14.14 0.55
C LYS A 175 32.31 -14.99 1.80
N GLU A 176 31.58 -14.75 2.89
CA GLU A 176 31.68 -15.53 4.13
C GLU A 176 31.39 -17.02 3.90
N ALA A 177 30.41 -17.32 3.05
CA ALA A 177 30.05 -18.68 2.66
C ALA A 177 30.99 -19.30 1.60
N GLY A 178 31.99 -18.55 1.10
CA GLY A 178 32.89 -18.99 0.03
C GLY A 178 32.25 -19.01 -1.37
N LEU A 179 31.17 -18.25 -1.58
CA LEU A 179 30.49 -18.08 -2.86
C LEU A 179 31.00 -16.83 -3.59
N ASP A 180 30.87 -16.82 -4.92
CA ASP A 180 31.20 -15.64 -5.74
C ASP A 180 30.12 -14.55 -5.55
N PRO A 181 30.45 -13.38 -4.95
CA PRO A 181 29.50 -12.31 -4.69
C PRO A 181 29.00 -11.57 -5.94
N ASN A 182 29.47 -11.93 -7.13
CA ASN A 182 29.01 -11.37 -8.41
C ASN A 182 28.22 -12.38 -9.26
N LYS A 183 27.94 -13.57 -8.72
CA LYS A 183 27.22 -14.64 -9.42
C LYS A 183 25.98 -15.09 -8.63
N PRO A 184 24.91 -14.26 -8.59
CA PRO A 184 23.67 -14.67 -7.94
C PRO A 184 22.99 -15.84 -8.68
N PRO A 185 22.21 -16.68 -7.99
CA PRO A 185 21.52 -17.81 -8.60
C PRO A 185 20.53 -17.34 -9.67
N GLN A 186 20.49 -18.06 -10.79
CA GLN A 186 19.61 -17.77 -11.92
C GLN A 186 18.41 -18.73 -11.98
N THR A 187 18.44 -19.81 -11.21
CA THR A 187 17.37 -20.82 -11.15
C THR A 187 17.03 -21.19 -9.71
N TRP A 188 15.86 -21.79 -9.50
CA TRP A 188 15.44 -22.28 -8.18
C TRP A 188 16.38 -23.37 -7.63
N ASP A 189 16.94 -24.20 -8.50
CA ASP A 189 17.89 -25.23 -8.08
C ASP A 189 19.24 -24.64 -7.66
N GLU A 190 19.70 -23.60 -8.35
CA GLU A 190 20.87 -22.82 -7.93
C GLU A 190 20.61 -22.08 -6.61
N LEU A 191 19.43 -21.47 -6.45
CA LEU A 191 19.05 -20.79 -5.21
C LEU A 191 19.06 -21.76 -4.03
N LYS A 192 18.44 -22.95 -4.17
CA LYS A 192 18.48 -23.98 -3.13
C LYS A 192 19.91 -24.37 -2.76
N LYS A 193 20.80 -24.53 -3.74
CA LYS A 193 22.22 -24.86 -3.51
C LYS A 193 22.94 -23.73 -2.77
N VAL A 194 22.81 -22.50 -3.26
CA VAL A 194 23.41 -21.30 -2.65
C VAL A 194 22.91 -21.12 -1.22
N ALA A 195 21.59 -21.18 -0.99
CA ALA A 195 20.99 -21.00 0.32
C ALA A 195 21.46 -22.08 1.31
N LYS A 196 21.61 -23.33 0.84
CA LYS A 196 22.18 -24.43 1.63
C LYS A 196 23.64 -24.17 1.99
N THR A 197 24.47 -23.73 1.04
CA THR A 197 25.87 -23.40 1.31
C THR A 197 26.00 -22.26 2.32
N ILE A 198 25.21 -21.21 2.21
CA ILE A 198 25.17 -20.12 3.19
C ILE A 198 24.84 -20.67 4.58
N LYS A 199 23.79 -21.48 4.69
CA LYS A 199 23.39 -22.08 5.96
C LYS A 199 24.47 -22.95 6.59
N GLU A 200 25.09 -23.82 5.80
CA GLU A 200 26.14 -24.75 6.27
C GLU A 200 27.43 -24.04 6.68
N LYS A 201 27.80 -22.96 5.98
CA LYS A 201 29.07 -22.25 6.20
C LYS A 201 28.99 -21.15 7.25
N THR A 202 27.83 -20.52 7.40
CA THR A 202 27.67 -19.32 8.24
C THR A 202 26.66 -19.51 9.38
N GLY A 203 25.82 -20.55 9.32
CA GLY A 203 24.69 -20.74 10.23
C GLY A 203 23.48 -19.82 9.97
N LYS A 204 23.63 -18.83 9.07
CA LYS A 204 22.60 -17.86 8.70
C LYS A 204 21.54 -18.46 7.77
N PRO A 205 20.28 -17.96 7.74
CA PRO A 205 19.35 -18.27 6.66
C PRO A 205 19.99 -17.96 5.31
N GLY A 206 19.75 -18.81 4.31
CA GLY A 206 20.30 -18.61 2.97
C GLY A 206 19.35 -17.88 2.02
N TYR A 207 18.09 -17.74 2.43
CA TYR A 207 17.04 -17.02 1.70
C TYR A 207 15.85 -16.78 2.63
N ASP A 208 15.33 -15.55 2.66
CA ASP A 208 14.12 -15.22 3.44
C ASP A 208 12.87 -15.44 2.59
N LEU A 209 11.90 -16.16 3.16
CA LEU A 209 10.55 -16.29 2.63
C LEU A 209 9.57 -15.51 3.50
N LEU A 210 8.63 -14.81 2.86
CA LEU A 210 7.55 -14.11 3.56
C LEU A 210 6.41 -15.10 3.85
N THR A 211 6.53 -15.85 4.95
CA THR A 211 5.66 -17.01 5.24
C THR A 211 4.47 -16.71 6.15
N GLN A 212 4.31 -15.47 6.62
CA GLN A 212 3.20 -15.07 7.49
C GLN A 212 2.25 -14.14 6.73
N ALA A 213 0.95 -14.36 6.87
CA ALA A 213 -0.05 -13.54 6.18
C ALA A 213 -0.06 -12.07 6.64
N GLY A 214 0.27 -11.80 7.91
CA GLY A 214 0.13 -10.45 8.46
C GLY A 214 -1.33 -9.97 8.43
N ASP A 215 -1.53 -8.66 8.34
CA ASP A 215 -2.87 -8.06 8.46
C ASP A 215 -3.78 -8.29 7.24
N ASN A 216 -3.20 -8.43 6.04
CA ASN A 216 -3.96 -8.52 4.78
C ASN A 216 -3.58 -9.70 3.87
N GLY A 217 -2.55 -10.48 4.20
CA GLY A 217 -2.10 -11.62 3.39
C GLY A 217 -1.27 -11.25 2.15
N GLU A 218 -1.12 -9.97 1.83
CA GLU A 218 -0.58 -9.52 0.54
C GLU A 218 0.90 -9.87 0.38
N GLY A 219 1.71 -9.63 1.41
CA GLY A 219 3.14 -9.92 1.39
C GLY A 219 3.42 -11.40 1.06
N LEU A 220 2.65 -12.32 1.65
CA LEU A 220 2.77 -13.76 1.38
C LEU A 220 2.28 -14.08 -0.03
N THR A 221 1.09 -13.57 -0.38
CA THR A 221 0.39 -13.90 -1.62
C THR A 221 1.16 -13.41 -2.85
N TRP A 222 1.61 -12.16 -2.87
CA TRP A 222 2.34 -11.58 -4.00
C TRP A 222 3.73 -12.23 -4.19
N ASN A 223 4.46 -12.48 -3.10
CA ASN A 223 5.73 -13.22 -3.18
C ASN A 223 5.52 -14.64 -3.74
N PHE A 224 4.45 -15.32 -3.34
CA PHE A 224 4.12 -16.65 -3.87
C PHE A 224 3.73 -16.61 -5.35
N GLN A 225 2.95 -15.61 -5.78
CA GLN A 225 2.52 -15.46 -7.18
C GLN A 225 3.70 -15.37 -8.15
N VAL A 226 4.82 -14.72 -7.76
CA VAL A 226 6.04 -14.71 -8.58
C VAL A 226 6.52 -16.11 -8.90
N ASN A 227 6.57 -17.01 -7.90
CA ASN A 227 7.01 -18.38 -8.13
C ASN A 227 5.95 -19.22 -8.86
N LEU A 228 4.66 -18.95 -8.62
CA LEU A 228 3.57 -19.57 -9.39
C LEU A 228 3.70 -19.27 -10.88
N TRP A 229 3.89 -18.00 -11.26
CA TRP A 229 4.05 -17.59 -12.65
C TRP A 229 5.35 -18.11 -13.27
N GLN A 230 6.47 -18.14 -12.53
CA GLN A 230 7.71 -18.77 -12.97
C GLN A 230 7.55 -20.29 -13.22
N ALA A 231 6.63 -20.95 -12.51
CA ALA A 231 6.28 -22.34 -12.77
C ALA A 231 5.33 -22.53 -13.98
N GLY A 232 4.83 -21.45 -14.57
CA GLY A 232 3.84 -21.46 -15.65
C GLY A 232 2.39 -21.58 -15.18
N GLY A 233 2.14 -21.40 -13.87
CA GLY A 233 0.80 -21.41 -13.31
C GLY A 233 0.13 -20.04 -13.34
N GLU A 234 -1.17 -20.02 -13.07
CA GLU A 234 -1.98 -18.80 -13.01
C GLU A 234 -2.68 -18.68 -11.66
N PHE A 235 -2.87 -17.46 -11.15
CA PHE A 235 -3.52 -17.26 -9.85
C PHE A 235 -5.04 -17.38 -9.95
N LEU A 236 -5.65 -16.70 -10.92
CA LEU A 236 -7.09 -16.76 -11.23
C LEU A 236 -7.30 -17.13 -12.70
N THR A 237 -8.52 -17.54 -13.05
CA THR A 237 -8.94 -17.66 -14.45
C THR A 237 -8.92 -16.29 -15.14
N LYS A 238 -8.84 -16.24 -16.47
CA LYS A 238 -8.76 -14.98 -17.24
C LYS A 238 -9.90 -14.00 -16.98
N ASP A 239 -11.07 -14.51 -16.61
CA ASP A 239 -12.27 -13.74 -16.24
C ASP A 239 -12.36 -13.43 -14.74
N ASN A 240 -11.33 -13.76 -13.97
CA ASN A 240 -11.23 -13.64 -12.51
C ASN A 240 -12.36 -14.35 -11.72
N SER A 241 -13.08 -15.30 -12.33
CA SER A 241 -14.24 -15.94 -11.70
C SER A 241 -13.88 -17.07 -10.74
N LYS A 242 -12.70 -17.70 -10.90
CA LYS A 242 -12.26 -18.86 -10.11
C LYS A 242 -10.75 -18.86 -9.88
N ALA A 243 -10.33 -19.58 -8.84
CA ALA A 243 -8.92 -19.89 -8.63
C ALA A 243 -8.36 -20.76 -9.76
N ALA A 244 -7.15 -20.45 -10.23
CA ALA A 244 -6.45 -21.21 -11.27
C ALA A 244 -5.13 -21.83 -10.77
N PHE A 245 -4.78 -21.66 -9.49
CA PHE A 245 -3.48 -22.08 -8.95
C PHE A 245 -3.43 -23.54 -8.47
N ASN A 246 -4.56 -24.26 -8.40
CA ASN A 246 -4.58 -25.66 -7.97
C ASN A 246 -4.26 -26.61 -9.13
N THR A 247 -3.00 -26.55 -9.59
CA THR A 247 -2.48 -27.28 -10.76
C THR A 247 -1.11 -27.90 -10.45
N PRO A 248 -0.54 -28.74 -11.33
CA PRO A 248 0.84 -29.20 -11.18
C PRO A 248 1.86 -28.06 -11.01
N GLU A 249 1.65 -26.93 -11.69
CA GLU A 249 2.51 -25.74 -11.62
C GLU A 249 2.40 -25.06 -10.25
N GLY A 250 1.19 -24.88 -9.72
CA GLY A 250 1.01 -24.34 -8.37
C GLY A 250 1.55 -25.28 -7.28
N LYS A 251 1.40 -26.59 -7.46
CA LYS A 251 2.05 -27.58 -6.58
C LYS A 251 3.57 -27.49 -6.65
N LYS A 252 4.15 -27.26 -7.83
CA LYS A 252 5.60 -27.06 -8.02
C LYS A 252 6.09 -25.82 -7.29
N ALA A 253 5.39 -24.69 -7.40
CA ALA A 253 5.72 -23.46 -6.68
C ALA A 253 5.61 -23.62 -5.15
N MET A 254 4.55 -24.27 -4.66
CA MET A 254 4.38 -24.54 -3.23
C MET A 254 5.45 -25.49 -2.70
N ASN A 255 5.80 -26.55 -3.45
CA ASN A 255 6.87 -27.46 -3.06
C ASN A 255 8.22 -26.75 -2.98
N PHE A 256 8.51 -25.80 -3.86
CA PHE A 256 9.72 -24.98 -3.77
C PHE A 256 9.82 -24.25 -2.41
N TRP A 257 8.74 -23.61 -1.96
CA TRP A 257 8.69 -22.96 -0.64
C TRP A 257 8.84 -23.98 0.50
N MET A 258 8.10 -25.10 0.42
CA MET A 258 8.13 -26.14 1.44
C MET A 258 9.51 -26.81 1.58
N ASP A 259 10.24 -26.99 0.49
CA ASP A 259 11.59 -27.58 0.49
C ASP A 259 12.62 -26.63 1.14
N LEU A 260 12.52 -25.33 0.87
CA LEU A 260 13.36 -24.31 1.51
C LEU A 260 13.10 -24.23 3.02
N ILE A 261 11.83 -24.31 3.42
CA ILE A 261 11.44 -24.30 4.84
C ILE A 261 11.92 -25.57 5.54
N LYS A 262 11.66 -26.75 4.97
CA LYS A 262 12.04 -28.05 5.56
C LYS A 262 13.55 -28.24 5.65
N SER A 263 14.32 -27.68 4.72
CA SER A 263 15.78 -27.73 4.79
C SER A 263 16.38 -26.74 5.80
N GLY A 264 15.56 -25.82 6.35
CA GLY A 264 15.98 -24.83 7.33
C GLY A 264 16.79 -23.67 6.75
N VAL A 265 16.93 -23.59 5.43
CA VAL A 265 17.59 -22.46 4.75
C VAL A 265 16.69 -21.22 4.70
N SER A 266 15.37 -21.42 4.76
CA SER A 266 14.35 -20.37 4.88
C SER A 266 13.43 -20.66 6.07
N PRO A 267 13.84 -20.35 7.31
CA PRO A 267 13.06 -20.69 8.49
C PRO A 267 11.67 -20.03 8.49
N TYR A 268 10.64 -20.78 8.89
CA TYR A 268 9.27 -20.26 8.99
C TYR A 268 9.18 -19.10 9.99
N ALA A 269 8.42 -18.06 9.63
CA ALA A 269 8.16 -16.88 10.46
C ALA A 269 9.44 -16.13 10.89
N LYS A 270 10.44 -16.09 9.99
CA LYS A 270 11.72 -15.37 10.19
C LYS A 270 11.99 -14.33 9.09
N TRP A 271 10.94 -13.76 8.50
CA TRP A 271 11.10 -12.66 7.56
C TRP A 271 11.91 -11.50 8.17
N GLY A 272 12.82 -10.92 7.38
CA GLY A 272 13.61 -9.74 7.74
C GLY A 272 14.96 -10.05 8.37
N GLU A 273 15.44 -11.30 8.35
CA GLU A 273 16.83 -11.61 8.74
C GLU A 273 17.81 -11.11 7.68
N PHE A 274 17.45 -11.20 6.39
CA PHE A 274 18.19 -10.58 5.28
C PHE A 274 18.36 -9.06 5.50
N GLU A 275 17.26 -8.36 5.80
CA GLU A 275 17.26 -6.89 5.99
C GLU A 275 18.12 -6.45 7.19
N LYS A 276 18.29 -7.32 8.19
CA LYS A 276 19.18 -7.09 9.34
C LYS A 276 20.65 -7.40 9.05
N GLY A 277 20.98 -7.81 7.82
CA GLY A 277 22.32 -8.28 7.44
C GLY A 277 22.69 -9.65 8.04
N LYS A 278 21.69 -10.43 8.48
CA LYS A 278 21.85 -11.73 9.13
C LYS A 278 21.53 -12.91 8.21
N GLY A 279 21.22 -12.66 6.94
CA GLY A 279 20.97 -13.63 5.87
C GLY A 279 21.47 -13.12 4.52
#